data_AF-R5EBR8-F1
#
_entry.id   AF-R5EBR8-F1
#
_cell.length_a   1.000
_cell.length_b   1.000
_cell.length_c   1.000
_cell.angle_alpha   90.00
_cell.angle_beta   90.00
_cell.angle_gamma   90.00
#
_symmetry.space_group_name_H-M   'P 1'
#
loop_
_entity.id
_entity.type
_entity.pdbx_description
1 polymer ?
#
loop_
_entity_poly.entity_id
_entity_poly.type
_entity_poly.pdbx_seq_one_letter_code
_entity_poly.pdbx_strand_id
1 'polypeptide(L)'
;MKRITAFLGCVCLFLFLLCPAVSAQAAELNSFLTFHEIVTEEHQNDLLVYGTVLPENGSLTVSIDSQQISDPVLTTVRQEKLPTTVYCLVDISTHMSKEQIEQQTDILDIISSRMGEGDSMVITTVGSKVVEGAVLDTMDARTAAIDTLKRDGVRADMYSAIVEAMGSLEKKTSYCTNRCLLILSDGILADGGTTQQRAIDVVSATSIPVYAIGITGSSTSAYSLTNADNMLKMAEVSRGGIGLVPAEEKISAAAAAQQVWETIQDGSVIKIDLAFVTSNSNNATVRAAYELGDTRWEDSVAVDLTTVPAAIPAAPTGVTDPTDVIEEPEAQTSVMDWVRENLILVICCAVALAAVIVVIVVVAVNNSRKKQEQWLRDRDLPTINNNPVMASIPSTGDFDIPTTTPVPDESWVTTKPVTPSGGVTVQMTVASHQDVSTSFTLAPHTPQVLGRDDRADIILNAEDYQLSGKHCTVEWDGSYLYIQDMGSTNGTVLNGTNLKPDTWSRVKNGAVLHMGSFDYQVALNPEK
;
A
#
# COMPACT_ATOMS: atom_id res chain seq x y z
N MET A 1 42.53 14.37 40.33
CA MET A 1 41.37 13.51 39.98
C MET A 1 40.27 14.18 39.14
N LYS A 2 40.26 15.51 38.89
CA LYS A 2 39.26 16.16 38.01
C LYS A 2 39.69 16.38 36.55
N ARG A 3 40.96 16.12 36.20
CA ARG A 3 41.50 16.29 34.83
C ARG A 3 41.69 14.98 34.06
N ILE A 4 41.64 13.83 34.73
CA ILE A 4 41.77 12.51 34.11
C ILE A 4 40.39 12.01 33.61
N THR A 5 39.30 12.40 34.28
CA THR A 5 37.93 12.10 33.86
C THR A 5 37.49 12.86 32.60
N ALA A 6 38.05 14.04 32.33
CA ALA A 6 37.77 14.78 31.10
C ALA A 6 38.50 14.21 29.87
N PHE A 7 39.69 13.62 30.06
CA PHE A 7 40.46 13.04 28.95
C PHE A 7 39.93 11.65 28.55
N LEU A 8 39.47 10.86 29.52
CA LEU A 8 38.86 9.55 29.25
C LEU A 8 37.47 9.69 28.58
N GLY A 9 36.73 10.75 28.89
CA GLY A 9 35.46 11.07 28.23
C GLY A 9 35.61 11.43 26.75
N CYS A 10 36.66 12.18 26.37
CA CYS A 10 36.91 12.52 24.98
C CYS A 10 37.44 11.36 24.14
N VAL A 11 38.21 10.43 24.73
CA VAL A 11 38.70 9.24 24.03
C VAL A 11 37.57 8.22 23.79
N CYS A 12 36.62 8.08 24.72
CA CYS A 12 35.42 7.27 24.50
C CYS A 12 34.46 7.89 23.46
N LEU A 13 34.39 9.22 23.37
CA LEU A 13 33.59 9.90 22.32
C LEU A 13 34.20 9.72 20.92
N PHE A 14 35.53 9.63 20.82
CA PHE A 14 36.23 9.37 19.54
C PHE A 14 36.20 7.89 19.12
N LEU A 15 36.17 6.95 20.07
CA LEU A 15 36.03 5.51 19.76
C LEU A 15 34.60 5.12 19.35
N PHE A 16 33.59 5.90 19.72
CA PHE A 16 32.22 5.75 19.19
C PHE A 16 32.02 6.36 17.79
N LEU A 17 32.94 7.20 17.32
CA LEU A 17 32.94 7.78 15.97
C LEU A 17 33.65 6.91 14.91
N LEU A 18 34.27 5.79 15.32
CA LEU A 18 34.96 4.84 14.43
C LEU A 18 34.28 3.47 14.37
N CYS A 19 33.12 3.31 15.01
CA CYS A 19 32.27 2.16 14.81
C CYS A 19 31.27 2.54 13.72
N PRO A 20 31.23 1.87 12.55
CA PRO A 20 30.10 2.00 11.67
C PRO A 20 28.93 1.31 12.37
N ALA A 21 28.30 2.04 13.28
CA ALA A 21 26.91 1.82 13.61
C ALA A 21 26.13 2.24 12.35
N VAL A 22 26.14 1.35 11.35
CA VAL A 22 25.11 1.34 10.33
C VAL A 22 23.83 1.12 11.11
N SER A 23 23.15 2.23 11.40
CA SER A 23 21.81 2.19 11.96
C SER A 23 20.97 1.36 10.99
N ALA A 24 20.43 0.24 11.46
CA ALA A 24 19.42 -0.53 10.73
C ALA A 24 18.22 0.35 10.31
N GLN A 25 18.05 1.53 10.91
CA GLN A 25 17.08 2.56 10.53
C GLN A 25 17.43 3.33 9.23
N ALA A 26 18.69 3.31 8.78
CA ALA A 26 19.13 3.94 7.52
C ALA A 26 19.13 2.95 6.34
N ALA A 27 19.12 1.64 6.63
CA ALA A 27 19.10 0.58 5.62
C ALA A 27 17.75 0.47 4.88
N GLU A 28 16.65 0.92 5.47
CA GLU A 28 15.33 0.83 4.81
C GLU A 28 15.06 1.90 3.76
N LEU A 29 15.82 3.00 3.72
CA LEU A 29 15.43 4.12 2.85
C LEU A 29 15.72 3.89 1.36
N ASN A 30 16.55 2.90 1.02
CA ASN A 30 17.05 2.71 -0.34
C ASN A 30 17.22 1.22 -0.72
N SER A 31 16.36 0.33 -0.23
CA SER A 31 16.32 -1.07 -0.70
C SER A 31 15.96 -1.11 -2.18
N PHE A 32 16.73 -1.83 -2.98
CA PHE A 32 16.58 -1.84 -4.44
C PHE A 32 16.60 -3.23 -5.06
N LEU A 33 16.96 -4.28 -4.32
CA LEU A 33 16.99 -5.63 -4.86
C LEU A 33 15.58 -6.25 -4.83
N THR A 34 15.23 -6.98 -5.88
CA THR A 34 13.89 -7.56 -6.07
C THR A 34 13.95 -9.08 -6.03
N PHE A 35 14.63 -9.70 -7.00
CA PHE A 35 14.71 -11.15 -7.17
C PHE A 35 16.14 -11.61 -7.42
N HIS A 36 16.35 -12.92 -7.45
CA HIS A 36 17.59 -13.51 -7.94
C HIS A 36 17.30 -14.86 -8.60
N GLU A 37 18.15 -15.25 -9.54
CA GLU A 37 18.17 -16.59 -10.12
C GLU A 37 19.59 -17.04 -10.46
N ILE A 38 19.79 -18.35 -10.48
CA ILE A 38 21.04 -18.96 -10.94
C ILE A 38 20.80 -19.49 -12.34
N VAL A 39 21.54 -18.96 -13.31
CA VAL A 39 21.50 -19.38 -14.70
C VAL A 39 22.70 -20.28 -14.98
N THR A 40 22.43 -21.51 -15.42
CA THR A 40 23.45 -22.49 -15.79
C THR A 40 23.38 -22.77 -17.29
N GLU A 41 24.27 -22.16 -18.07
CA GLU A 41 24.38 -22.37 -19.52
C GLU A 41 25.82 -22.70 -19.92
N GLU A 42 26.01 -23.70 -20.79
CA GLU A 42 27.29 -24.02 -21.48
C GLU A 42 28.60 -23.75 -20.70
N HIS A 43 28.70 -24.19 -19.44
CA HIS A 43 29.88 -24.07 -18.54
C HIS A 43 30.05 -22.72 -17.82
N GLN A 44 29.04 -21.83 -17.83
CA GLN A 44 28.95 -20.65 -16.97
C GLN A 44 27.80 -20.79 -15.98
N ASN A 45 28.08 -20.46 -14.71
CA ASN A 45 27.11 -20.41 -13.64
C ASN A 45 27.03 -18.95 -13.19
N ASP A 46 26.09 -18.20 -13.74
CA ASP A 46 25.88 -16.81 -13.38
C ASP A 46 24.76 -16.72 -12.34
N LEU A 47 25.01 -15.95 -11.27
CA LEU A 47 23.96 -15.47 -10.39
C LEU A 47 23.50 -14.11 -10.90
N LEU A 48 22.24 -14.05 -11.32
CA LEU A 48 21.57 -12.81 -11.67
C LEU A 48 20.83 -12.30 -10.44
N VAL A 49 21.13 -11.07 -10.02
CA VAL A 49 20.40 -10.38 -8.96
C VAL A 49 19.69 -9.17 -9.56
N TYR A 50 18.36 -9.20 -9.54
CA TYR A 50 17.51 -8.15 -10.09
C TYR A 50 17.33 -7.03 -9.08
N GLY A 51 17.12 -5.82 -9.59
CA GLY A 51 16.76 -4.68 -8.79
C GLY A 51 15.94 -3.64 -9.53
N THR A 52 15.62 -2.55 -8.81
CA THR A 52 14.93 -1.39 -9.37
C THR A 52 15.82 -0.64 -10.37
N VAL A 53 15.25 0.34 -11.06
CA VAL A 53 16.05 1.26 -11.89
C VAL A 53 17.04 2.00 -11.00
N LEU A 54 18.30 2.02 -11.43
CA LEU A 54 19.39 2.78 -10.79
C LEU A 54 19.79 3.95 -11.70
N PRO A 55 20.13 5.13 -11.13
CA PRO A 55 20.53 6.27 -11.93
C PRO A 55 21.88 6.00 -12.62
N GLU A 56 22.08 6.55 -13.82
CA GLU A 56 23.33 6.38 -14.56
C GLU A 56 24.55 6.97 -13.84
N ASN A 57 25.74 6.43 -14.13
CA ASN A 57 27.06 6.92 -13.67
C ASN A 57 27.37 6.77 -12.17
N GLY A 58 26.62 5.97 -11.42
CA GLY A 58 27.00 5.57 -10.06
C GLY A 58 28.01 4.41 -10.04
N SER A 59 28.54 4.14 -8.85
CA SER A 59 29.52 3.08 -8.60
C SER A 59 28.85 1.92 -7.86
N LEU A 60 28.95 0.71 -8.42
CA LEU A 60 28.45 -0.52 -7.80
C LEU A 60 29.57 -1.24 -7.05
N THR A 61 29.27 -1.66 -5.82
CA THR A 61 30.09 -2.61 -5.06
C THR A 61 29.25 -3.80 -4.65
N VAL A 62 29.80 -5.00 -4.79
CA VAL A 62 29.11 -6.25 -4.49
C VAL A 62 30.01 -7.13 -3.65
N SER A 63 29.42 -7.80 -2.66
CA SER A 63 30.10 -8.84 -1.89
C SER A 63 29.18 -10.04 -1.70
N ILE A 64 29.77 -11.22 -1.62
CA ILE A 64 29.10 -12.47 -1.26
C ILE A 64 29.71 -12.92 0.08
N ASP A 65 28.88 -12.97 1.12
CA ASP A 65 29.28 -13.16 2.51
C ASP A 65 30.37 -12.16 2.95
N SER A 66 31.63 -12.58 3.02
CA SER A 66 32.79 -11.72 3.34
C SER A 66 33.72 -11.47 2.15
N GLN A 67 33.41 -12.04 0.98
CA GLN A 67 34.22 -11.93 -0.22
C GLN A 67 33.72 -10.79 -1.10
N GLN A 68 34.56 -9.80 -1.35
CA GLN A 68 34.25 -8.73 -2.31
C GLN A 68 34.40 -9.25 -3.74
N ILE A 69 33.45 -8.90 -4.61
CA ILE A 69 33.51 -9.19 -6.05
C ILE A 69 34.29 -8.05 -6.71
N SER A 70 35.40 -8.39 -7.38
CA SER A 70 36.34 -7.40 -7.93
C SER A 70 35.73 -6.58 -9.07
N ASP A 71 34.91 -7.20 -9.92
CA ASP A 71 34.32 -6.59 -11.12
C ASP A 71 32.86 -7.01 -11.31
N PRO A 72 31.91 -6.52 -10.49
CA PRO A 72 30.50 -6.83 -10.68
C PRO A 72 29.99 -6.18 -11.97
N VAL A 73 29.25 -6.94 -12.78
CA VAL A 73 28.67 -6.42 -14.03
C VAL A 73 27.26 -5.91 -13.72
N LEU A 74 27.07 -4.59 -13.86
CA LEU A 74 25.76 -3.95 -13.82
C LEU A 74 25.23 -3.81 -15.25
N THR A 75 24.05 -4.37 -15.49
CA THR A 75 23.32 -4.35 -16.76
C THR A 75 21.83 -4.11 -16.47
N THR A 76 20.96 -4.33 -17.45
CA THR A 76 19.50 -4.17 -17.31
C THR A 76 18.76 -5.38 -17.85
N VAL A 77 17.49 -5.54 -17.44
CA VAL A 77 16.58 -6.55 -18.00
C VAL A 77 16.55 -6.47 -19.52
N ARG A 78 16.51 -5.26 -20.08
CA ARG A 78 16.51 -5.00 -21.54
C ARG A 78 17.79 -5.47 -22.23
N GLN A 79 18.95 -5.16 -21.66
CA GLN A 79 20.25 -5.46 -22.27
C GLN A 79 20.51 -6.96 -22.31
N GLU A 80 20.14 -7.67 -21.24
CA GLU A 80 20.25 -9.13 -21.15
C GLU A 80 19.06 -9.87 -21.81
N LYS A 81 18.02 -9.14 -22.22
CA LYS A 81 16.77 -9.68 -22.80
C LYS A 81 16.10 -10.72 -21.89
N LEU A 82 16.04 -10.42 -20.60
CA LEU A 82 15.53 -11.37 -19.61
C LEU A 82 13.99 -11.47 -19.67
N PRO A 83 13.42 -12.69 -19.71
CA PRO A 83 11.97 -12.91 -19.73
C PRO A 83 11.26 -12.25 -18.55
N THR A 84 10.12 -11.63 -18.82
CA THR A 84 9.33 -10.88 -17.85
C THR A 84 7.89 -11.36 -17.80
N THR A 85 7.36 -11.60 -16.59
CA THR A 85 5.93 -11.82 -16.37
C THR A 85 5.24 -10.55 -15.88
N VAL A 86 4.25 -10.05 -16.63
CA VAL A 86 3.39 -8.93 -16.21
C VAL A 86 2.04 -9.48 -15.76
N TYR A 87 1.77 -9.42 -14.46
CA TYR A 87 0.48 -9.82 -13.89
C TYR A 87 -0.43 -8.61 -13.81
N CYS A 88 -1.46 -8.54 -14.65
CA CYS A 88 -2.38 -7.43 -14.75
C CYS A 88 -3.64 -7.68 -13.89
N LEU A 89 -3.91 -6.80 -12.93
CA LEU A 89 -5.23 -6.63 -12.34
C LEU A 89 -6.02 -5.61 -13.16
N VAL A 90 -7.11 -6.08 -13.75
CA VAL A 90 -7.90 -5.34 -14.72
C VAL A 90 -9.29 -5.13 -14.14
N ASP A 91 -9.60 -3.88 -13.80
CA ASP A 91 -10.92 -3.51 -13.30
C ASP A 91 -11.97 -3.71 -14.41
N ILE A 92 -13.04 -4.43 -14.10
CA ILE A 92 -14.17 -4.62 -15.00
C ILE A 92 -15.48 -4.17 -14.34
N SER A 93 -15.42 -3.30 -13.34
CA SER A 93 -16.57 -2.91 -12.54
C SER A 93 -17.55 -1.98 -13.26
N THR A 94 -18.73 -1.78 -12.66
CA THR A 94 -19.79 -0.91 -13.19
C THR A 94 -19.40 0.56 -13.38
N HIS A 95 -18.41 1.06 -12.63
CA HIS A 95 -18.09 2.48 -12.60
C HIS A 95 -17.21 2.94 -13.75
N MET A 96 -16.51 2.01 -14.40
CA MET A 96 -15.75 2.34 -15.59
C MET A 96 -16.68 2.84 -16.69
N SER A 97 -16.32 3.91 -17.38
CA SER A 97 -16.97 4.43 -18.58
C SER A 97 -16.46 3.70 -19.83
N LYS A 98 -17.06 3.97 -21.00
CA LYS A 98 -16.63 3.31 -22.25
C LYS A 98 -15.20 3.74 -22.60
N GLU A 99 -14.93 5.04 -22.43
CA GLU A 99 -13.60 5.63 -22.60
C GLU A 99 -12.58 4.99 -21.64
N GLN A 100 -12.92 4.77 -20.37
CA GLN A 100 -12.04 4.10 -19.41
C GLN A 100 -11.73 2.64 -19.81
N ILE A 101 -12.70 1.91 -20.38
CA ILE A 101 -12.42 0.57 -20.89
C ILE A 101 -11.50 0.61 -22.09
N GLU A 102 -11.76 1.50 -23.05
CA GLU A 102 -10.90 1.69 -24.23
C GLU A 102 -9.47 2.06 -23.80
N GLN A 103 -9.34 2.97 -22.83
CA GLN A 103 -8.06 3.33 -22.22
C GLN A 103 -7.34 2.11 -21.62
N GLN A 104 -8.06 1.26 -20.90
CA GLN A 104 -7.51 0.06 -20.28
C GLN A 104 -7.08 -0.98 -21.31
N THR A 105 -7.87 -1.22 -22.36
CA THR A 105 -7.51 -2.13 -23.45
C THR A 105 -6.30 -1.60 -24.23
N ASP A 106 -6.24 -0.30 -24.51
CA ASP A 106 -5.11 0.34 -25.19
C ASP A 106 -3.80 0.15 -24.39
N ILE A 107 -3.85 0.30 -23.07
CA ILE A 107 -2.69 0.05 -22.19
C ILE A 107 -2.20 -1.40 -22.31
N LEU A 108 -3.12 -2.36 -22.22
CA LEU A 108 -2.81 -3.78 -22.30
C LEU A 108 -2.23 -4.15 -23.67
N ASP A 109 -2.83 -3.64 -24.75
CA ASP A 109 -2.36 -3.88 -26.13
C ASP A 109 -0.96 -3.30 -26.35
N ILE A 110 -0.69 -2.12 -25.81
CA ILE A 110 0.62 -1.48 -25.94
C ILE A 110 1.69 -2.28 -25.21
N ILE A 111 1.44 -2.69 -23.97
CA ILE A 111 2.37 -3.56 -23.24
C ILE A 111 2.55 -4.88 -23.99
N SER A 112 1.45 -5.52 -24.41
CA SER A 112 1.46 -6.77 -25.18
C SER A 112 2.30 -6.69 -26.46
N SER A 113 2.24 -5.56 -27.18
CA SER A 113 2.99 -5.31 -28.41
C SER A 113 4.50 -5.13 -28.21
N ARG A 114 4.93 -4.83 -26.97
CA ARG A 114 6.33 -4.62 -26.61
C ARG A 114 7.00 -5.85 -26.03
N MET A 115 6.22 -6.83 -25.59
CA MET A 115 6.70 -8.10 -25.06
C MET A 115 7.46 -8.90 -26.12
N GLY A 116 8.65 -9.37 -25.74
CA GLY A 116 9.54 -10.19 -26.55
C GLY A 116 9.35 -11.69 -26.35
N GLU A 117 10.35 -12.46 -26.77
CA GLU A 117 10.40 -13.90 -26.56
C GLU A 117 10.58 -14.23 -25.07
N GLY A 118 9.79 -15.19 -24.56
CA GLY A 118 9.81 -15.59 -23.15
C GLY A 118 8.97 -14.72 -22.21
N ASP A 119 8.59 -13.50 -22.64
CA ASP A 119 7.68 -12.65 -21.87
C ASP A 119 6.27 -13.25 -21.80
N SER A 120 5.61 -13.06 -20.66
CA SER A 120 4.23 -13.53 -20.47
C SER A 120 3.36 -12.53 -19.74
N MET A 121 2.07 -12.53 -20.07
CA MET A 121 1.06 -11.69 -19.41
C MET A 121 0.03 -12.58 -18.73
N VAL A 122 -0.40 -12.19 -17.53
CA VAL A 122 -1.58 -12.77 -16.87
C VAL A 122 -2.63 -11.68 -16.76
N ILE A 123 -3.80 -11.87 -17.34
CA ILE A 123 -4.91 -10.92 -17.21
C ILE A 123 -5.89 -11.45 -16.17
N THR A 124 -5.94 -10.79 -15.03
CA THR A 124 -6.85 -11.11 -13.93
C THR A 124 -7.93 -10.04 -13.85
N THR A 125 -9.18 -10.43 -14.08
CA THR A 125 -10.29 -9.48 -14.02
C THR A 125 -10.80 -9.31 -12.60
N VAL A 126 -11.13 -8.07 -12.25
CA VAL A 126 -11.64 -7.70 -10.92
C VAL A 126 -13.00 -7.04 -11.06
N GLY A 127 -14.02 -7.71 -10.53
CA GLY A 127 -15.36 -7.15 -10.39
C GLY A 127 -16.14 -7.90 -9.32
N SER A 128 -17.29 -8.47 -9.66
CA SER A 128 -18.10 -9.36 -8.82
C SER A 128 -17.32 -10.54 -8.23
N LYS A 129 -16.27 -10.98 -8.93
CA LYS A 129 -15.26 -11.94 -8.48
C LYS A 129 -13.90 -11.56 -9.04
N VAL A 130 -12.86 -12.03 -8.38
CA VAL A 130 -11.51 -12.04 -8.95
C VAL A 130 -11.37 -13.30 -9.79
N VAL A 131 -11.04 -13.15 -11.07
CA VAL A 131 -10.85 -14.28 -12.00
C VAL A 131 -9.47 -14.18 -12.61
N GLU A 132 -8.55 -15.02 -12.12
CA GLU A 132 -7.19 -15.12 -12.66
C GLU A 132 -7.21 -15.83 -14.03
N GLY A 133 -6.55 -15.20 -15.01
CA GLY A 133 -6.39 -15.74 -16.35
C GLY A 133 -5.27 -16.78 -16.47
N ALA A 134 -5.14 -17.37 -17.67
CA ALA A 134 -3.98 -18.21 -18.00
C ALA A 134 -2.71 -17.35 -18.14
N VAL A 135 -1.55 -18.01 -18.14
CA VAL A 135 -0.27 -17.39 -18.55
C VAL A 135 -0.24 -17.30 -20.07
N LEU A 136 -0.15 -16.08 -20.61
CA LEU A 136 -0.25 -15.79 -22.04
C LEU A 136 1.12 -15.38 -22.60
N ASP A 137 1.78 -16.30 -23.31
CA ASP A 137 3.13 -16.16 -23.86
C ASP A 137 3.16 -15.65 -25.32
N THR A 138 2.04 -15.77 -26.04
CA THR A 138 1.91 -15.30 -27.44
C THR A 138 1.07 -14.03 -27.55
N MET A 139 1.41 -13.19 -28.54
CA MET A 139 0.64 -11.97 -28.83
C MET A 139 -0.82 -12.29 -29.16
N ASP A 140 -1.08 -13.31 -29.98
CA ASP A 140 -2.44 -13.73 -30.35
C ASP A 140 -3.28 -14.15 -29.13
N ALA A 141 -2.69 -14.89 -28.19
CA ALA A 141 -3.37 -15.29 -26.96
C ALA A 141 -3.67 -14.08 -26.05
N ARG A 142 -2.74 -13.12 -25.97
CA ARG A 142 -2.95 -11.86 -25.23
C ARG A 142 -4.06 -11.03 -25.85
N THR A 143 -4.02 -10.78 -27.16
CA THR A 143 -5.08 -10.04 -27.87
C THR A 143 -6.43 -10.72 -27.71
N ALA A 144 -6.51 -12.05 -27.87
CA ALA A 144 -7.75 -12.78 -27.68
C ALA A 144 -8.30 -12.65 -26.25
N ALA A 145 -7.44 -12.63 -25.23
CA ALA A 145 -7.87 -12.40 -23.85
C ALA A 145 -8.35 -10.96 -23.62
N ILE A 146 -7.64 -9.96 -24.15
CA ILE A 146 -8.02 -8.53 -24.06
C ILE A 146 -9.39 -8.29 -24.72
N ASP A 147 -9.63 -8.86 -25.90
CA ASP A 147 -10.90 -8.74 -26.63
C ASP A 147 -12.12 -9.32 -25.86
N THR A 148 -11.87 -10.19 -24.88
CA THR A 148 -12.94 -10.78 -24.06
C THR A 148 -13.34 -9.94 -22.85
N LEU A 149 -12.57 -8.88 -22.53
CA LEU A 149 -12.84 -8.00 -21.40
C LEU A 149 -14.19 -7.31 -21.55
N LYS A 150 -15.04 -7.48 -20.53
CA LYS A 150 -16.39 -6.91 -20.48
C LYS A 150 -16.70 -6.51 -19.06
N ARG A 151 -17.50 -5.45 -18.90
CA ARG A 151 -17.97 -5.07 -17.58
C ARG A 151 -18.77 -6.17 -16.94
N ASP A 152 -18.57 -6.31 -15.65
CA ASP A 152 -19.54 -6.91 -14.78
C ASP A 152 -20.32 -5.84 -13.99
N GLY A 153 -21.50 -6.23 -13.53
CA GLY A 153 -22.49 -5.33 -12.94
C GLY A 153 -22.20 -4.95 -11.47
N VAL A 154 -20.96 -5.08 -10.98
CA VAL A 154 -20.63 -4.95 -9.55
C VAL A 154 -19.37 -4.09 -9.35
N ARG A 155 -19.20 -3.49 -8.17
CA ARG A 155 -17.96 -2.77 -7.79
C ARG A 155 -16.80 -3.75 -7.56
N ALA A 156 -15.57 -3.34 -7.89
CA ALA A 156 -14.38 -4.15 -7.74
C ALA A 156 -13.86 -4.17 -6.30
N ASP A 157 -13.69 -5.36 -5.71
CA ASP A 157 -12.90 -5.54 -4.47
C ASP A 157 -11.40 -5.63 -4.82
N MET A 158 -10.82 -4.48 -5.14
CA MET A 158 -9.44 -4.43 -5.63
C MET A 158 -8.41 -4.77 -4.56
N TYR A 159 -8.65 -4.42 -3.29
CA TYR A 159 -7.68 -4.74 -2.24
C TYR A 159 -7.57 -6.25 -2.02
N SER A 160 -8.68 -6.99 -2.08
CA SER A 160 -8.63 -8.46 -1.99
C SER A 160 -7.91 -9.03 -3.21
N ALA A 161 -8.19 -8.49 -4.41
CA ALA A 161 -7.51 -8.90 -5.64
C ALA A 161 -5.99 -8.68 -5.59
N ILE A 162 -5.53 -7.57 -5.02
CA ILE A 162 -4.10 -7.28 -4.80
C ILE A 162 -3.49 -8.33 -3.87
N VAL A 163 -4.12 -8.61 -2.72
CA VAL A 163 -3.61 -9.60 -1.77
C VAL A 163 -3.52 -11.00 -2.42
N GLU A 164 -4.52 -11.39 -3.21
CA GLU A 164 -4.52 -12.66 -3.95
C GLU A 164 -3.43 -12.69 -5.04
N ALA A 165 -3.29 -11.61 -5.81
CA ALA A 165 -2.30 -11.50 -6.88
C ALA A 165 -0.87 -11.56 -6.34
N MET A 166 -0.57 -10.82 -5.27
CA MET A 166 0.76 -10.87 -4.62
C MET A 166 1.05 -12.28 -4.10
N GLY A 167 0.07 -12.93 -3.49
CA GLY A 167 0.21 -14.32 -3.05
C GLY A 167 0.44 -15.30 -4.21
N SER A 168 -0.16 -15.06 -5.38
CA SER A 168 0.07 -15.85 -6.59
C SER A 168 1.49 -15.65 -7.12
N LEU A 169 1.92 -14.39 -7.28
CA LEU A 169 3.24 -13.99 -7.75
C LEU A 169 4.37 -14.49 -6.84
N GLU A 170 4.17 -14.60 -5.53
CA GLU A 170 5.19 -15.15 -4.63
C GLU A 170 5.32 -16.68 -4.72
N LYS A 171 4.21 -17.40 -4.92
CA LYS A 171 4.16 -18.86 -4.69
C LYS A 171 4.23 -19.70 -5.96
N LYS A 172 3.74 -19.21 -7.09
CA LYS A 172 3.66 -20.00 -8.32
C LYS A 172 5.00 -19.97 -9.06
N THR A 173 5.45 -21.14 -9.48
CA THR A 173 6.67 -21.32 -10.29
C THR A 173 6.41 -21.19 -11.79
N SER A 174 5.18 -20.88 -12.20
CA SER A 174 4.80 -20.70 -13.61
C SER A 174 5.18 -19.34 -14.18
N TYR A 175 5.70 -18.43 -13.35
CA TYR A 175 6.09 -17.07 -13.73
C TYR A 175 7.61 -16.98 -13.86
N CYS A 176 8.06 -16.07 -14.71
CA CYS A 176 9.47 -15.70 -14.81
C CYS A 176 10.00 -15.16 -13.48
N THR A 177 11.30 -15.26 -13.24
CA THR A 177 11.93 -14.63 -12.07
C THR A 177 11.68 -13.13 -12.06
N ASN A 178 11.93 -12.44 -13.18
CA ASN A 178 11.53 -11.05 -13.36
C ASN A 178 10.02 -10.96 -13.55
N ARG A 179 9.31 -10.46 -12.54
CA ARG A 179 7.85 -10.36 -12.56
C ARG A 179 7.35 -9.17 -11.77
N CYS A 180 6.20 -8.64 -12.17
CA CYS A 180 5.58 -7.50 -11.54
C CYS A 180 4.05 -7.60 -11.52
N LEU A 181 3.45 -6.79 -10.65
CA LEU A 181 2.01 -6.54 -10.65
C LEU A 181 1.73 -5.22 -11.39
N LEU A 182 0.79 -5.22 -12.32
CA LEU A 182 0.25 -4.01 -12.95
C LEU A 182 -1.23 -3.87 -12.56
N ILE A 183 -1.58 -2.75 -11.94
CA ILE A 183 -2.95 -2.44 -11.51
C ILE A 183 -3.55 -1.41 -12.46
N LEU A 184 -4.66 -1.75 -13.10
CA LEU A 184 -5.47 -0.87 -13.95
C LEU A 184 -6.85 -0.71 -13.31
N SER A 185 -7.15 0.47 -12.77
CA SER A 185 -8.43 0.77 -12.13
C SER A 185 -8.69 2.27 -12.06
N ASP A 186 -9.96 2.66 -12.00
CA ASP A 186 -10.37 4.04 -11.73
C ASP A 186 -10.31 4.42 -10.23
N GLY A 187 -10.04 3.43 -9.37
CA GLY A 187 -9.92 3.60 -7.93
C GLY A 187 -11.26 3.70 -7.18
N ILE A 188 -12.40 3.46 -7.85
CA ILE A 188 -13.73 3.46 -7.23
C ILE A 188 -14.06 2.05 -6.74
N LEU A 189 -13.58 1.73 -5.54
CA LEU A 189 -13.55 0.36 -5.02
C LEU A 189 -14.80 -0.02 -4.23
N ALA A 190 -15.18 -1.29 -4.24
CA ALA A 190 -16.20 -1.82 -3.33
C ALA A 190 -15.70 -1.81 -1.88
N ASP A 191 -16.64 -1.82 -0.93
CA ASP A 191 -16.34 -2.31 0.41
C ASP A 191 -16.03 -3.82 0.28
N GLY A 192 -14.76 -4.16 0.43
CA GLY A 192 -14.22 -5.48 0.16
C GLY A 192 -14.06 -6.37 1.39
N GLY A 193 -13.61 -7.61 1.14
CA GLY A 193 -13.20 -8.55 2.16
C GLY A 193 -11.93 -8.17 2.92
N THR A 194 -11.17 -7.19 2.41
CA THR A 194 -9.94 -6.69 3.04
C THR A 194 -9.83 -5.17 3.00
N THR A 195 -8.89 -4.63 3.77
CA THR A 195 -8.66 -3.18 3.89
C THR A 195 -7.49 -2.71 3.01
N GLN A 196 -7.47 -1.42 2.70
CA GLN A 196 -6.33 -0.78 2.05
C GLN A 196 -5.02 -1.02 2.81
N GLN A 197 -5.04 -0.86 4.14
CA GLN A 197 -3.86 -1.07 4.97
C GLN A 197 -3.33 -2.50 4.84
N ARG A 198 -4.22 -3.50 4.80
CA ARG A 198 -3.79 -4.89 4.62
C ARG A 198 -3.13 -5.11 3.26
N ALA A 199 -3.65 -4.50 2.19
CA ALA A 199 -3.01 -4.57 0.88
C ALA A 199 -1.63 -3.91 0.88
N ILE A 200 -1.50 -2.73 1.52
CA ILE A 200 -0.21 -2.05 1.73
C ILE A 200 0.77 -2.97 2.44
N ASP A 201 0.37 -3.54 3.58
CA ASP A 201 1.25 -4.40 4.40
C ASP A 201 1.75 -5.61 3.59
N VAL A 202 0.90 -6.18 2.72
CA VAL A 202 1.28 -7.28 1.83
C VAL A 202 2.26 -6.80 0.78
N VAL A 203 1.95 -5.72 0.06
CA VAL A 203 2.81 -5.20 -1.01
C VAL A 203 4.20 -4.83 -0.46
N SER A 204 4.25 -4.09 0.65
CA SER A 204 5.50 -3.64 1.27
C SER A 204 6.35 -4.80 1.82
N ALA A 205 5.72 -5.92 2.18
CA ALA A 205 6.42 -7.10 2.67
C ALA A 205 7.10 -7.90 1.54
N THR A 206 6.66 -7.73 0.29
CA THR A 206 7.23 -8.43 -0.86
C THR A 206 8.37 -7.64 -1.51
N SER A 207 9.15 -8.32 -2.34
CA SER A 207 10.14 -7.70 -3.23
C SER A 207 9.61 -7.47 -4.65
N ILE A 208 8.31 -7.69 -4.88
CA ILE A 208 7.70 -7.64 -6.21
C ILE A 208 7.34 -6.19 -6.54
N PRO A 209 7.83 -5.64 -7.67
CA PRO A 209 7.43 -4.31 -8.12
C PRO A 209 5.94 -4.24 -8.44
N VAL A 210 5.29 -3.16 -7.98
CA VAL A 210 3.89 -2.87 -8.29
C VAL A 210 3.81 -1.58 -9.12
N TYR A 211 3.18 -1.68 -10.27
CA TYR A 211 2.88 -0.56 -11.15
C TYR A 211 1.38 -0.30 -11.10
N ALA A 212 0.99 0.97 -11.09
CA ALA A 212 -0.41 1.36 -11.09
C ALA A 212 -0.68 2.42 -12.15
N ILE A 213 -1.71 2.21 -12.97
CA ILE A 213 -2.22 3.23 -13.89
C ILE A 213 -3.67 3.53 -13.52
N GLY A 214 -3.91 4.76 -13.05
CA GLY A 214 -5.24 5.28 -12.75
C GLY A 214 -6.03 5.51 -14.03
N ILE A 215 -7.09 4.73 -14.24
CA ILE A 215 -7.92 4.76 -15.44
C ILE A 215 -9.07 5.75 -15.24
N THR A 216 -8.80 7.05 -15.39
CA THR A 216 -9.81 8.12 -15.18
C THR A 216 -10.49 8.58 -16.48
N GLY A 217 -10.14 8.00 -17.63
CA GLY A 217 -10.56 8.52 -18.94
C GLY A 217 -10.01 9.92 -19.17
N SER A 218 -10.84 10.82 -19.68
CA SER A 218 -10.52 12.26 -19.79
C SER A 218 -10.78 13.06 -18.51
N SER A 219 -11.30 12.42 -17.45
CA SER A 219 -11.63 13.11 -16.20
C SER A 219 -10.39 13.51 -15.42
N THR A 220 -10.32 14.80 -15.09
CA THR A 220 -9.35 15.41 -14.16
C THR A 220 -10.06 15.96 -12.92
N SER A 221 -11.27 15.51 -12.64
CA SER A 221 -12.00 15.93 -11.44
C SER A 221 -11.24 15.49 -10.18
N ALA A 222 -11.26 16.31 -9.13
CA ALA A 222 -10.62 15.96 -7.86
C ALA A 222 -11.10 14.60 -7.34
N TYR A 223 -12.38 14.27 -7.52
CA TYR A 223 -12.92 12.95 -7.18
C TYR A 223 -12.24 11.80 -7.94
N SER A 224 -12.11 11.90 -9.27
CA SER A 224 -11.46 10.86 -10.06
C SER A 224 -9.98 10.69 -9.71
N LEU A 225 -9.27 11.79 -9.48
CA LEU A 225 -7.84 11.76 -9.14
C LEU A 225 -7.62 11.19 -7.73
N THR A 226 -8.38 11.63 -6.73
CA THR A 226 -8.29 11.08 -5.36
C THR A 226 -8.64 9.60 -5.28
N ASN A 227 -9.55 9.11 -6.13
CA ASN A 227 -9.82 7.68 -6.20
C ASN A 227 -8.64 6.93 -6.83
N ALA A 228 -8.10 7.43 -7.95
CA ALA A 228 -6.92 6.84 -8.58
C ALA A 228 -5.70 6.78 -7.63
N ASP A 229 -5.52 7.79 -6.75
CA ASP A 229 -4.47 7.81 -5.73
C ASP A 229 -4.47 6.57 -4.82
N ASN A 230 -5.63 5.93 -4.62
CA ASN A 230 -5.72 4.72 -3.82
C ASN A 230 -4.90 3.57 -4.42
N MET A 231 -4.76 3.53 -5.74
CA MET A 231 -3.97 2.55 -6.47
C MET A 231 -2.50 2.96 -6.57
N LEU A 232 -2.24 4.26 -6.76
CA LEU A 232 -0.87 4.80 -6.77
C LEU A 232 -0.14 4.51 -5.46
N LYS A 233 -0.83 4.57 -4.32
CA LYS A 233 -0.26 4.17 -3.01
C LYS A 233 0.31 2.76 -3.00
N MET A 234 -0.26 1.82 -3.77
CA MET A 234 0.29 0.45 -3.85
C MET A 234 1.63 0.44 -4.57
N ALA A 235 1.77 1.24 -5.62
CA ALA A 235 3.03 1.38 -6.34
C ALA A 235 4.09 2.08 -5.47
N GLU A 236 3.69 3.15 -4.76
CA GLU A 236 4.56 3.94 -3.87
C GLU A 236 5.19 3.11 -2.74
N VAL A 237 4.42 2.21 -2.13
CA VAL A 237 4.93 1.34 -1.05
C VAL A 237 5.67 0.09 -1.56
N SER A 238 5.69 -0.14 -2.88
CA SER A 238 6.40 -1.26 -3.50
C SER A 238 7.82 -0.88 -3.91
N ARG A 239 8.72 -1.86 -3.96
CA ARG A 239 10.09 -1.64 -4.44
C ARG A 239 10.12 -1.36 -5.94
N GLY A 240 10.51 -0.15 -6.32
CA GLY A 240 10.67 0.27 -7.73
C GLY A 240 9.36 0.45 -8.49
N GLY A 241 8.23 0.51 -7.78
CA GLY A 241 6.93 0.76 -8.37
C GLY A 241 6.80 2.18 -8.89
N ILE A 242 5.98 2.35 -9.92
CA ILE A 242 5.54 3.66 -10.40
C ILE A 242 4.03 3.71 -10.50
N GLY A 243 3.46 4.82 -10.07
CA GLY A 243 2.05 5.11 -10.14
C GLY A 243 1.80 6.30 -11.06
N LEU A 244 0.92 6.14 -12.04
CA LEU A 244 0.64 7.16 -13.04
C LEU A 244 -0.88 7.37 -13.18
N VAL A 245 -1.30 8.62 -13.35
CA VAL A 245 -2.66 8.94 -13.80
C VAL A 245 -2.53 9.71 -15.12
N PRO A 246 -2.81 9.10 -16.29
CA PRO A 246 -2.54 9.73 -17.58
C PRO A 246 -3.18 11.12 -17.73
N ALA A 247 -4.39 11.30 -17.20
CA ALA A 247 -5.10 12.57 -17.24
C ALA A 247 -4.42 13.66 -16.38
N GLU A 248 -3.84 13.30 -15.24
CA GLU A 248 -3.12 14.21 -14.34
C GLU A 248 -1.74 14.60 -14.90
N GLU A 249 -1.02 13.59 -15.38
CA GLU A 249 0.27 13.68 -16.07
C GLU A 249 0.17 14.43 -17.41
N LYS A 250 -1.06 14.60 -17.94
CA LYS A 250 -1.36 15.15 -19.27
C LYS A 250 -0.69 14.36 -20.40
N ILE A 251 -0.64 13.05 -20.24
CA ILE A 251 -0.11 12.10 -21.22
C ILE A 251 -1.21 11.17 -21.73
N SER A 252 -0.98 10.53 -22.87
CA SER A 252 -1.90 9.49 -23.36
C SER A 252 -1.76 8.22 -22.52
N ALA A 253 -2.80 7.38 -22.56
CA ALA A 253 -2.75 6.02 -22.01
C ALA A 253 -1.55 5.23 -22.58
N ALA A 254 -1.28 5.44 -23.87
CA ALA A 254 -0.15 4.86 -24.57
C ALA A 254 1.21 5.28 -23.99
N ALA A 255 1.37 6.57 -23.68
CA ALA A 255 2.59 7.06 -23.07
C ALA A 255 2.76 6.53 -21.65
N ALA A 256 1.68 6.42 -20.86
CA ALA A 256 1.74 5.81 -19.53
C ALA A 256 2.14 4.32 -19.59
N ALA A 257 1.52 3.55 -20.51
CA ALA A 257 1.88 2.16 -20.76
C ALA A 257 3.35 2.01 -21.19
N GLN A 258 3.84 2.91 -22.04
CA GLN A 258 5.23 2.94 -22.47
C GLN A 258 6.18 3.23 -21.30
N GLN A 259 5.87 4.20 -20.45
CA GLN A 259 6.70 4.51 -19.27
C GLN A 259 6.78 3.34 -18.29
N VAL A 260 5.65 2.66 -18.04
CA VAL A 260 5.64 1.44 -17.20
C VAL A 260 6.52 0.36 -17.83
N TRP A 261 6.35 0.09 -19.13
CA TRP A 261 7.16 -0.92 -19.82
C TRP A 261 8.66 -0.59 -19.84
N GLU A 262 9.01 0.68 -20.06
CA GLU A 262 10.40 1.14 -20.01
C GLU A 262 10.98 0.96 -18.61
N THR A 263 10.25 1.33 -17.56
CA THR A 263 10.68 1.14 -16.17
C THR A 263 10.93 -0.33 -15.83
N ILE A 264 10.06 -1.24 -16.29
CA ILE A 264 10.23 -2.69 -16.12
C ILE A 264 11.53 -3.17 -16.79
N GLN A 265 11.77 -2.73 -18.02
CA GLN A 265 12.90 -3.17 -18.83
C GLN A 265 14.23 -2.52 -18.43
N ASP A 266 14.19 -1.35 -17.83
CA ASP A 266 15.37 -0.61 -17.34
C ASP A 266 15.73 -0.99 -15.90
N GLY A 267 15.00 -1.95 -15.29
CA GLY A 267 15.34 -2.56 -14.02
C GLY A 267 16.77 -3.12 -14.03
N SER A 268 17.52 -2.85 -12.96
CA SER A 268 18.93 -3.23 -12.87
C SER A 268 19.09 -4.75 -12.72
N VAL A 269 20.18 -5.27 -13.27
CA VAL A 269 20.60 -6.65 -13.10
C VAL A 269 22.08 -6.65 -12.77
N ILE A 270 22.43 -7.28 -11.66
CA ILE A 270 23.80 -7.52 -11.24
C ILE A 270 24.14 -8.95 -11.62
N LYS A 271 25.12 -9.12 -12.51
CA LYS A 271 25.64 -10.46 -12.87
C LYS A 271 26.87 -10.76 -12.04
N ILE A 272 26.87 -11.93 -11.40
CA ILE A 272 27.97 -12.42 -10.60
C ILE A 272 28.36 -13.80 -11.10
N ASP A 273 29.59 -13.95 -11.58
CA ASP A 273 30.15 -15.24 -11.97
C ASP A 273 30.44 -16.08 -10.72
N LEU A 274 29.68 -17.16 -10.54
CA LEU A 274 29.78 -18.04 -9.38
C LEU A 274 31.06 -18.89 -9.39
N ALA A 275 31.80 -18.98 -10.50
CA ALA A 275 33.08 -19.69 -10.54
C ALA A 275 34.12 -19.09 -9.56
N PHE A 276 33.96 -17.80 -9.21
CA PHE A 276 34.84 -17.11 -8.27
C PHE A 276 34.32 -17.13 -6.82
N VAL A 277 33.16 -17.74 -6.56
CA VAL A 277 32.55 -17.80 -5.23
C VAL A 277 33.03 -19.06 -4.52
N THR A 278 33.74 -18.86 -3.41
CA THR A 278 34.36 -19.96 -2.63
C THR A 278 33.52 -20.39 -1.41
N SER A 279 32.22 -20.07 -1.41
CA SER A 279 31.37 -20.31 -0.24
C SER A 279 31.19 -21.82 0.01
N ASN A 280 31.55 -22.25 1.23
CA ASN A 280 31.38 -23.62 1.71
C ASN A 280 29.98 -23.88 2.30
N SER A 281 29.10 -22.87 2.28
CA SER A 281 27.74 -22.98 2.76
C SER A 281 26.74 -23.10 1.61
N ASN A 282 25.71 -23.91 1.84
CA ASN A 282 24.58 -24.06 0.93
C ASN A 282 23.82 -22.75 0.70
N ASN A 283 24.00 -21.75 1.56
CA ASN A 283 23.41 -20.41 1.43
C ASN A 283 24.52 -19.38 1.45
N ALA A 284 24.37 -18.32 0.67
CA ALA A 284 25.24 -17.14 0.70
C ALA A 284 24.41 -15.86 0.76
N THR A 285 24.95 -14.82 1.39
CA THR A 285 24.32 -13.49 1.41
C THR A 285 25.02 -12.59 0.40
N VAL A 286 24.30 -12.20 -0.65
CA VAL A 286 24.78 -11.17 -1.57
C VAL A 286 24.44 -9.81 -0.98
N ARG A 287 25.42 -8.92 -0.85
CA ARG A 287 25.25 -7.52 -0.48
C ARG A 287 25.66 -6.65 -1.65
N ALA A 288 24.79 -5.74 -2.04
CA ALA A 288 25.07 -4.78 -3.10
C ALA A 288 24.91 -3.36 -2.55
N ALA A 289 25.88 -2.50 -2.85
CA ALA A 289 25.81 -1.08 -2.56
C ALA A 289 26.10 -0.27 -3.83
N TYR A 290 25.21 0.67 -4.13
CA TYR A 290 25.29 1.58 -5.26
C TYR A 290 25.43 3.01 -4.75
N GLU A 291 26.44 3.74 -5.23
CA GLU A 291 26.73 5.11 -4.75
C GLU A 291 26.74 6.10 -5.92
N LEU A 292 26.00 7.21 -5.77
CA LEU A 292 26.00 8.34 -6.70
C LEU A 292 26.00 9.65 -5.92
N GLY A 293 27.12 10.37 -5.94
CA GLY A 293 27.30 11.58 -5.13
C GLY A 293 27.16 11.27 -3.64
N ASP A 294 26.23 11.95 -2.96
CA ASP A 294 25.93 11.72 -1.53
C ASP A 294 24.82 10.67 -1.31
N THR A 295 24.27 10.09 -2.38
CA THR A 295 23.20 9.08 -2.29
C THR A 295 23.78 7.68 -2.36
N ARG A 296 23.37 6.82 -1.43
CA ARG A 296 23.77 5.41 -1.36
C ARG A 296 22.55 4.51 -1.24
N TRP A 297 22.41 3.59 -2.18
CA TRP A 297 21.50 2.45 -2.09
C TRP A 297 22.28 1.25 -1.58
N GLU A 298 21.73 0.53 -0.62
CA GLU A 298 22.38 -0.65 -0.05
C GLU A 298 21.32 -1.67 0.33
N ASP A 299 21.50 -2.90 -0.12
CA ASP A 299 20.54 -3.96 0.07
C ASP A 299 21.25 -5.33 0.06
N SER A 300 20.55 -6.35 0.56
CA SER A 300 21.10 -7.70 0.64
C SER A 300 20.04 -8.76 0.40
N VAL A 301 20.42 -9.83 -0.28
CA VAL A 301 19.56 -10.97 -0.56
C VAL A 301 20.26 -12.27 -0.18
N ALA A 302 19.52 -13.18 0.44
CA ALA A 302 19.97 -14.54 0.70
C ALA A 302 19.74 -15.40 -0.55
N VAL A 303 20.78 -16.11 -0.97
CA VAL A 303 20.79 -16.97 -2.16
C VAL A 303 21.08 -18.40 -1.74
N ASP A 304 20.25 -19.33 -2.21
CA ASP A 304 20.47 -20.77 -2.07
C ASP A 304 21.38 -21.24 -3.21
N LEU A 305 22.59 -21.70 -2.85
CA LEU A 305 23.61 -22.17 -3.78
C LEU A 305 23.57 -23.69 -3.98
N THR A 306 22.60 -24.42 -3.43
CA THR A 306 22.49 -25.89 -3.57
C THR A 306 22.32 -26.36 -5.00
N THR A 307 21.88 -25.47 -5.90
CA THR A 307 21.69 -25.75 -7.33
C THR A 307 22.96 -25.55 -8.16
N VAL A 308 24.02 -24.97 -7.59
CA VAL A 308 25.31 -24.75 -8.28
C VAL A 308 26.05 -26.09 -8.38
N PRO A 309 26.36 -26.59 -9.59
CA PRO A 309 27.19 -27.78 -9.73
C PRO A 309 28.54 -27.55 -9.05
N ALA A 310 28.94 -28.46 -8.15
CA ALA A 310 30.26 -28.40 -7.53
C ALA A 310 31.33 -28.28 -8.63
N ALA A 311 32.13 -27.22 -8.57
CA ALA A 311 33.22 -27.02 -9.50
C ALA A 311 34.03 -28.31 -9.59
N ILE A 312 34.07 -28.94 -10.78
CA ILE A 312 34.95 -30.08 -11.01
C ILE A 312 36.35 -29.53 -10.75
N PRO A 313 37.08 -30.03 -9.72
CA PRO A 313 38.44 -29.57 -9.49
C PRO A 313 39.19 -29.79 -10.79
N ALA A 314 39.75 -28.72 -11.36
CA ALA A 314 40.62 -28.85 -12.50
C ALA A 314 41.66 -29.92 -12.15
N ALA A 315 41.61 -31.05 -12.86
CA ALA A 315 42.54 -32.14 -12.63
C ALA A 315 43.95 -31.53 -12.69
N PRO A 316 44.79 -31.70 -11.65
CA PRO A 316 46.13 -31.16 -11.69
C PRO A 316 46.90 -31.89 -12.79
N THR A 317 46.99 -31.28 -13.96
CA THR A 317 47.98 -31.65 -14.98
C THR A 317 49.33 -31.25 -14.43
N GLY A 318 50.03 -32.22 -13.84
CA GLY A 318 51.36 -32.01 -13.32
C GLY A 318 51.77 -33.12 -12.35
N VAL A 319 51.98 -34.33 -12.86
CA VAL A 319 52.78 -35.33 -12.14
C VAL A 319 54.23 -34.87 -12.18
N THR A 320 54.71 -34.31 -11.09
CA THR A 320 56.11 -34.39 -10.67
C THR A 320 56.13 -34.71 -9.19
N ASP A 321 56.53 -35.95 -8.89
CA ASP A 321 56.82 -36.51 -7.56
C ASP A 321 58.31 -36.28 -7.23
N PRO A 322 58.76 -36.37 -5.96
CA PRO A 322 58.44 -35.54 -4.82
C PRO A 322 59.73 -34.93 -4.21
N THR A 323 59.62 -33.93 -3.34
CA THR A 323 60.62 -33.80 -2.27
C THR A 323 59.97 -33.22 -1.03
N ASP A 324 60.16 -33.95 0.06
CA ASP A 324 59.62 -33.73 1.39
C ASP A 324 59.75 -32.27 1.88
N VAL A 325 58.61 -31.70 2.28
CA VAL A 325 58.56 -30.81 3.45
C VAL A 325 57.29 -31.15 4.21
N ILE A 326 57.44 -31.78 5.36
CA ILE A 326 56.40 -31.90 6.37
C ILE A 326 56.29 -30.51 7.03
N GLU A 327 55.25 -29.75 6.72
CA GLU A 327 54.80 -28.66 7.58
C GLU A 327 53.70 -29.17 8.52
N GLU A 328 53.94 -28.92 9.80
CA GLU A 328 53.12 -29.24 10.96
C GLU A 328 51.80 -28.46 10.90
N PRO A 329 50.62 -29.06 11.21
CA PRO A 329 49.37 -28.32 11.15
C PRO A 329 49.32 -27.28 12.29
N GLU A 330 49.21 -26.01 11.95
CA GLU A 330 48.99 -24.95 12.94
C GLU A 330 47.69 -25.19 13.72
N ALA A 331 47.84 -25.16 15.05
CA ALA A 331 46.77 -25.40 16.00
C ALA A 331 45.69 -24.30 15.92
N GLN A 332 44.45 -24.72 15.67
CA GLN A 332 43.27 -23.86 15.82
C GLN A 332 43.13 -23.42 17.27
N THR A 333 43.19 -22.12 17.52
CA THR A 333 43.02 -21.54 18.86
C THR A 333 41.56 -21.62 19.28
N SER A 334 41.35 -22.22 20.46
CA SER A 334 40.03 -22.41 21.07
C SER A 334 39.44 -21.06 21.48
N VAL A 335 38.17 -20.84 21.13
CA VAL A 335 37.34 -19.67 21.51
C VAL A 335 37.40 -19.37 23.03
N MET A 336 37.72 -20.37 23.85
CA MET A 336 37.78 -20.28 25.30
C MET A 336 39.06 -19.60 25.84
N ASP A 337 40.15 -19.56 25.07
CA ASP A 337 41.39 -18.87 25.46
C ASP A 337 41.30 -17.35 25.22
N TRP A 338 40.62 -16.93 24.15
CA TRP A 338 40.34 -15.50 23.87
C TRP A 338 39.49 -14.83 24.95
N VAL A 339 38.52 -15.56 25.52
CA VAL A 339 37.66 -15.06 26.60
C VAL A 339 38.43 -14.90 27.91
N ARG A 340 39.43 -15.75 28.17
CA ARG A 340 40.28 -15.64 29.38
C ARG A 340 41.22 -14.44 29.31
N GLU A 341 41.78 -14.13 28.15
CA GLU A 341 42.66 -12.96 27.98
C GLU A 341 41.89 -11.63 27.98
N ASN A 342 40.62 -11.62 27.55
CA ASN A 342 39.79 -10.41 27.46
C ASN A 342 38.71 -10.28 28.56
N LEU A 343 38.83 -11.05 29.65
CA LEU A 343 37.85 -11.13 30.73
C LEU A 343 37.48 -9.75 31.34
N ILE A 344 38.46 -8.86 31.47
CA ILE A 344 38.26 -7.51 32.00
C ILE A 344 37.39 -6.67 31.04
N LEU A 345 37.58 -6.83 29.73
CA LEU A 345 36.88 -6.08 28.70
C LEU A 345 35.41 -6.52 28.60
N VAL A 346 35.16 -7.82 28.75
CA VAL A 346 33.80 -8.39 28.82
C VAL A 346 33.04 -7.89 30.05
N ILE A 347 33.69 -7.82 31.21
CA ILE A 347 33.08 -7.29 32.44
C ILE A 347 32.75 -5.79 32.29
N CYS A 348 33.65 -5.01 31.67
CA CYS A 348 33.40 -3.59 31.40
C CYS A 348 32.19 -3.37 30.47
N CYS A 349 32.04 -4.17 29.41
CA CYS A 349 30.87 -4.10 28.52
C CYS A 349 29.57 -4.45 29.24
N ALA A 350 29.58 -5.47 30.12
CA ALA A 350 28.40 -5.84 30.90
C ALA A 350 27.97 -4.73 31.88
N VAL A 351 28.92 -4.04 32.52
CA VAL A 351 28.64 -2.92 33.43
C VAL A 351 28.09 -1.70 32.67
N ALA A 352 28.63 -1.42 31.48
CA ALA A 352 28.12 -0.33 30.63
C ALA A 352 26.67 -0.60 30.18
N LEU A 353 26.38 -1.84 29.81
CA LEU A 353 25.03 -2.25 29.38
C LEU A 353 24.01 -2.15 30.53
N ALA A 354 24.42 -2.52 31.75
CA ALA A 354 23.59 -2.34 32.94
C ALA A 354 23.30 -0.86 33.24
N ALA A 355 24.28 0.04 33.06
CA ALA A 355 24.08 1.47 33.27
C ALA A 355 23.10 2.08 32.26
N VAL A 356 23.16 1.66 30.99
CA VAL A 356 22.22 2.09 29.95
C VAL A 356 20.79 1.65 30.27
N ILE A 357 20.61 0.42 30.74
CA ILE A 357 19.29 -0.10 31.15
C ILE A 357 18.72 0.74 32.31
N VAL A 358 19.54 1.11 33.30
CA VAL A 358 19.10 1.97 34.42
C VAL A 358 18.64 3.34 33.93
N VAL A 359 19.34 3.95 32.96
CA VAL A 359 18.94 5.24 32.38
C VAL A 359 17.60 5.11 31.64
N ILE A 360 17.42 4.06 30.84
CA ILE A 360 16.16 3.80 30.12
C ILE A 360 14.99 3.66 31.11
N VAL A 361 15.19 2.91 32.19
CA VAL A 361 14.17 2.74 33.24
C VAL A 361 13.84 4.07 33.93
N VAL A 362 14.84 4.89 34.25
CA VAL A 362 14.63 6.21 34.88
C VAL A 362 13.84 7.14 33.94
N VAL A 363 14.16 7.16 32.65
CA VAL A 363 13.44 7.97 31.66
C VAL A 363 12.00 7.50 31.51
N ALA A 364 11.77 6.18 31.42
CA ALA A 364 10.43 5.60 31.30
C ALA A 364 9.55 5.93 32.51
N VAL A 365 10.10 5.80 33.73
CA VAL A 365 9.37 6.13 34.96
C VAL A 365 9.05 7.62 35.03
N ASN A 366 9.97 8.50 34.63
CA ASN A 366 9.75 9.94 34.69
C ASN A 366 8.70 10.41 33.66
N ASN A 367 8.64 9.76 32.49
CA ASN A 367 7.66 10.09 31.46
C ASN A 367 6.24 9.64 31.84
N SER A 368 6.13 8.51 32.56
CA SER A 368 4.83 8.01 33.04
C SER A 368 4.18 8.94 34.07
N ARG A 369 4.98 9.62 34.91
CA ARG A 369 4.48 10.57 35.91
C ARG A 369 3.87 11.84 35.29
N LYS A 370 4.49 12.37 34.22
CA LYS A 370 3.97 13.56 33.51
C LYS A 370 2.62 13.30 32.84
N LYS A 371 2.40 12.08 32.33
CA LYS A 371 1.15 11.69 31.68
C LYS A 371 -0.02 11.60 32.66
N GLN A 372 0.26 11.33 33.93
CA GLN A 372 -0.75 11.21 34.99
C GLN A 372 -1.21 12.58 35.53
N GLU A 373 -0.33 13.59 35.53
CA GLU A 373 -0.65 14.96 35.96
C GLU A 373 -1.53 15.71 34.94
N GLN A 374 -1.41 15.37 33.65
CA GLN A 374 -2.19 16.00 32.58
C GLN A 374 -3.64 15.49 32.54
N TRP A 375 -3.85 14.20 32.83
CA TRP A 375 -5.20 13.59 32.87
C TRP A 375 -6.09 14.12 34.02
N LEU A 376 -5.48 14.62 35.10
CA LEU A 376 -6.22 15.19 36.25
C LEU A 376 -6.65 16.64 36.04
N ARG A 377 -6.11 17.36 35.04
CA ARG A 377 -6.48 18.76 34.75
C ARG A 377 -7.68 18.91 33.81
N ASP A 378 -7.95 17.92 32.98
CA ASP A 378 -9.01 18.00 31.95
C ASP A 378 -10.40 17.57 32.44
N ARG A 379 -10.55 17.21 33.73
CA ARG A 379 -11.81 16.71 34.31
C ARG A 379 -12.73 17.75 34.95
N ASP A 380 -12.31 19.01 35.09
CA ASP A 380 -13.07 20.03 35.83
C ASP A 380 -13.40 21.27 34.98
N LEU A 381 -14.49 21.25 34.19
CA LEU A 381 -15.23 22.45 33.73
C LEU A 381 -16.74 22.14 33.48
N PRO A 382 -17.66 23.12 33.60
CA PRO A 382 -19.02 22.91 34.11
C PRO A 382 -20.13 22.79 33.04
N THR A 383 -21.21 22.09 33.43
CA THR A 383 -22.46 21.86 32.67
C THR A 383 -23.38 23.08 32.60
N ILE A 384 -23.92 23.40 31.41
CA ILE A 384 -25.02 24.36 31.20
C ILE A 384 -26.28 23.60 30.76
N ASN A 385 -27.37 23.89 31.46
CA ASN A 385 -28.73 23.36 31.35
C ASN A 385 -29.55 24.27 30.43
N ASN A 386 -30.52 23.75 29.65
CA ASN A 386 -31.79 24.42 29.29
C ASN A 386 -32.74 23.53 28.44
N ASN A 387 -34.00 23.45 28.87
CA ASN A 387 -35.15 22.78 28.24
C ASN A 387 -35.75 23.61 27.08
N PRO A 388 -36.41 23.00 26.07
CA PRO A 388 -37.27 23.70 25.14
C PRO A 388 -38.78 23.55 25.43
N VAL A 389 -39.53 24.58 25.03
CA VAL A 389 -40.99 24.75 25.15
C VAL A 389 -41.67 24.32 23.84
N MET A 390 -42.75 23.55 23.95
CA MET A 390 -43.59 23.08 22.83
C MET A 390 -44.47 24.17 22.22
N ALA A 391 -44.69 24.09 20.90
CA ALA A 391 -45.85 24.64 20.21
C ALA A 391 -46.37 23.64 19.16
N SER A 392 -47.69 23.54 19.07
CA SER A 392 -48.49 22.51 18.38
C SER A 392 -49.17 23.00 17.09
N ILE A 393 -49.82 22.07 16.35
CA ILE A 393 -50.99 22.17 15.41
C ILE A 393 -50.62 21.93 13.91
N PRO A 394 -51.48 21.35 13.01
CA PRO A 394 -52.54 20.31 13.12
C PRO A 394 -52.47 19.17 12.04
N SER A 395 -53.36 18.19 12.22
CA SER A 395 -53.79 17.11 11.31
C SER A 395 -54.55 17.58 10.05
N THR A 396 -54.32 16.88 8.92
CA THR A 396 -55.28 16.36 7.90
C THR A 396 -54.43 15.67 6.80
N GLY A 397 -54.79 14.58 6.12
CA GLY A 397 -55.98 13.75 6.05
C GLY A 397 -55.69 12.50 5.19
N ASP A 398 -56.64 11.56 5.22
CA ASP A 398 -56.63 10.21 4.63
C ASP A 398 -56.33 10.12 3.13
N PHE A 399 -55.62 9.05 2.73
CA PHE A 399 -55.83 8.37 1.45
C PHE A 399 -55.59 6.86 1.57
N ASP A 400 -56.63 6.09 1.22
CA ASP A 400 -56.70 4.63 1.23
C ASP A 400 -55.80 3.96 0.17
N ILE A 401 -55.19 2.83 0.53
CA ILE A 401 -54.53 1.87 -0.39
C ILE A 401 -55.35 0.56 -0.40
N PRO A 402 -55.69 -0.02 -1.57
CA PRO A 402 -56.35 -1.31 -1.61
C PRO A 402 -55.37 -2.45 -1.37
N THR A 403 -55.79 -3.35 -0.49
CA THR A 403 -55.18 -4.63 -0.11
C THR A 403 -55.29 -5.68 -1.23
N THR A 404 -54.21 -6.38 -1.53
CA THR A 404 -54.28 -7.79 -1.98
C THR A 404 -53.22 -8.64 -1.24
N THR A 405 -53.69 -9.82 -0.85
CA THR A 405 -53.12 -10.78 0.11
C THR A 405 -52.00 -11.67 -0.48
N PRO A 406 -51.23 -12.37 0.38
CA PRO A 406 -49.88 -12.87 0.10
C PRO A 406 -49.82 -14.32 -0.40
N VAL A 407 -48.67 -14.68 -0.97
CA VAL A 407 -48.23 -16.07 -1.20
C VAL A 407 -47.10 -16.38 -0.20
N PRO A 408 -47.17 -17.46 0.61
CA PRO A 408 -46.09 -17.94 1.50
C PRO A 408 -45.19 -18.94 0.73
N ASP A 409 -43.96 -19.31 1.07
CA ASP A 409 -42.96 -19.13 2.15
C ASP A 409 -41.61 -19.44 1.41
N GLU A 410 -40.41 -19.02 1.80
CA GLU A 410 -39.63 -19.69 2.84
C GLU A 410 -38.45 -18.81 3.31
N SER A 411 -38.41 -18.63 4.63
CA SER A 411 -37.24 -18.60 5.52
C SER A 411 -36.06 -17.65 5.23
N TRP A 412 -36.10 -16.47 5.87
CA TRP A 412 -34.94 -15.92 6.58
C TRP A 412 -35.35 -15.44 7.97
N VAL A 413 -34.50 -15.79 8.93
CA VAL A 413 -34.64 -15.58 10.38
C VAL A 413 -34.85 -14.09 10.69
N THR A 414 -35.96 -13.75 11.34
CA THR A 414 -36.27 -12.40 11.82
C THR A 414 -35.62 -12.16 13.19
N THR A 415 -34.74 -11.16 13.28
CA THR A 415 -34.52 -10.44 14.53
C THR A 415 -35.58 -9.34 14.63
N LYS A 416 -36.29 -9.27 15.76
CA LYS A 416 -37.32 -8.25 16.03
C LYS A 416 -36.74 -6.83 15.89
N PRO A 417 -37.42 -5.88 15.23
CA PRO A 417 -37.07 -4.46 15.33
C PRO A 417 -37.44 -3.95 16.73
N VAL A 418 -36.50 -3.31 17.41
CA VAL A 418 -36.76 -2.48 18.59
C VAL A 418 -37.38 -1.17 18.09
N THR A 419 -38.51 -0.74 18.67
CA THR A 419 -39.15 0.54 18.34
C THR A 419 -38.48 1.67 19.12
N PRO A 420 -37.75 2.60 18.49
CA PRO A 420 -37.26 3.80 19.15
C PRO A 420 -38.28 4.93 18.86
N SER A 421 -38.85 5.49 19.91
CA SER A 421 -39.90 6.52 19.82
C SER A 421 -39.38 7.94 20.11
N GLY A 422 -38.05 8.12 20.16
CA GLY A 422 -37.39 9.39 20.45
C GLY A 422 -36.96 10.14 19.19
N GLY A 423 -36.78 11.47 19.32
CA GLY A 423 -36.13 12.28 18.29
C GLY A 423 -34.65 11.93 18.15
N VAL A 424 -33.96 12.58 17.21
CA VAL A 424 -32.52 12.43 17.03
C VAL A 424 -31.86 13.79 16.96
N THR A 425 -30.77 13.97 17.71
CA THR A 425 -29.85 15.08 17.45
C THR A 425 -28.88 14.64 16.38
N VAL A 426 -28.88 15.36 15.26
CA VAL A 426 -27.96 15.18 14.14
C VAL A 426 -26.88 16.25 14.25
N GLN A 427 -25.63 15.82 14.35
CA GLN A 427 -24.47 16.69 14.26
C GLN A 427 -23.77 16.45 12.93
N MET A 428 -23.54 17.53 12.18
CA MET A 428 -22.83 17.52 10.90
C MET A 428 -21.55 18.33 11.05
N THR A 429 -20.40 17.65 10.97
CA THR A 429 -19.08 18.27 11.13
C THR A 429 -18.34 18.25 9.80
N VAL A 430 -17.77 19.38 9.39
CA VAL A 430 -16.99 19.44 8.14
C VAL A 430 -15.69 18.64 8.30
N ALA A 431 -15.48 17.63 7.46
CA ALA A 431 -14.37 16.67 7.59
C ALA A 431 -12.99 17.34 7.51
N SER A 432 -12.85 18.40 6.71
CA SER A 432 -11.61 19.17 6.56
C SER A 432 -11.40 20.23 7.63
N HIS A 433 -12.46 20.62 8.36
CA HIS A 433 -12.46 21.70 9.35
C HIS A 433 -13.31 21.28 10.55
N GLN A 434 -12.72 20.52 11.48
CA GLN A 434 -13.45 19.94 12.61
C GLN A 434 -14.09 20.97 13.56
N ASP A 435 -13.63 22.23 13.51
CA ASP A 435 -14.19 23.35 14.26
C ASP A 435 -15.51 23.87 13.67
N VAL A 436 -15.85 23.49 12.44
CA VAL A 436 -17.08 23.87 11.75
C VAL A 436 -18.08 22.71 11.85
N SER A 437 -19.06 22.86 12.75
CA SER A 437 -20.15 21.87 12.91
C SER A 437 -21.50 22.55 13.09
N THR A 438 -22.52 21.92 12.53
CA THR A 438 -23.92 22.32 12.64
C THR A 438 -24.69 21.19 13.30
N SER A 439 -25.43 21.51 14.36
CA SER A 439 -26.24 20.53 15.10
C SER A 439 -27.70 20.95 15.12
N PHE A 440 -28.60 20.00 14.90
CA PHE A 440 -30.05 20.23 14.92
C PHE A 440 -30.78 18.97 15.38
N THR A 441 -32.02 19.12 15.83
CA THR A 441 -32.83 18.00 16.33
C THR A 441 -34.00 17.74 15.38
N LEU A 442 -34.22 16.47 15.06
CA LEU A 442 -35.36 16.01 14.27
C LEU A 442 -36.32 15.23 15.17
N ALA A 443 -37.57 15.66 15.20
CA ALA A 443 -38.65 14.85 15.73
C ALA A 443 -38.98 13.70 14.76
N PRO A 444 -39.49 12.55 15.24
CA PRO A 444 -39.91 11.46 14.37
C PRO A 444 -40.94 11.94 13.34
N HIS A 445 -40.78 11.48 12.10
CA HIS A 445 -41.66 11.77 10.96
C HIS A 445 -41.89 13.25 10.67
N THR A 446 -40.90 14.10 10.98
CA THR A 446 -40.94 15.54 10.70
C THR A 446 -39.78 15.89 9.77
N PRO A 447 -40.00 15.87 8.44
CA PRO A 447 -38.98 16.27 7.46
C PRO A 447 -38.54 17.72 7.67
N GLN A 448 -37.25 17.99 7.50
CA GLN A 448 -36.67 19.33 7.54
C GLN A 448 -35.75 19.55 6.33
N VAL A 449 -35.80 20.73 5.75
CA VAL A 449 -35.00 21.11 4.58
C VAL A 449 -33.66 21.68 5.04
N LEU A 450 -32.57 21.16 4.48
CA LEU A 450 -31.21 21.69 4.64
C LEU A 450 -30.83 22.52 3.41
N GLY A 451 -30.09 23.61 3.63
CA GLY A 451 -29.60 24.44 2.54
C GLY A 451 -28.72 25.60 2.97
N ARG A 452 -28.51 26.52 2.03
CA ARG A 452 -27.61 27.67 2.20
C ARG A 452 -28.27 28.93 2.75
N ASP A 453 -29.55 29.15 2.49
CA ASP A 453 -30.22 30.41 2.82
C ASP A 453 -31.56 30.21 3.55
N ASP A 454 -32.24 31.32 3.84
CA ASP A 454 -33.49 31.40 4.61
C ASP A 454 -34.68 30.64 4.00
N ARG A 455 -34.50 30.05 2.82
CA ARG A 455 -35.46 29.14 2.21
C ARG A 455 -35.39 27.72 2.78
N ALA A 456 -34.31 27.35 3.47
CA ALA A 456 -34.17 26.08 4.19
C ALA A 456 -34.60 26.24 5.66
N ASP A 457 -35.05 25.15 6.27
CA ASP A 457 -35.38 25.12 7.70
C ASP A 457 -34.09 25.17 8.55
N ILE A 458 -33.03 24.55 8.05
CA ILE A 458 -31.70 24.53 8.66
C ILE A 458 -30.67 25.03 7.65
N ILE A 459 -29.97 26.09 8.02
CA ILE A 459 -28.87 26.64 7.24
C ILE A 459 -27.58 25.91 7.63
N LEU A 460 -27.00 25.14 6.71
CA LEU A 460 -25.74 24.42 6.97
C LEU A 460 -24.54 25.35 6.91
N ASN A 461 -24.45 26.16 5.85
CA ASN A 461 -23.43 27.17 5.67
C ASN A 461 -23.92 28.25 4.71
N ALA A 462 -24.05 29.50 5.17
CA ALA A 462 -24.57 30.61 4.36
C ALA A 462 -23.58 31.15 3.32
N GLU A 463 -22.29 30.91 3.52
CA GLU A 463 -21.20 31.43 2.69
C GLU A 463 -20.79 30.46 1.56
N ASP A 464 -21.27 29.20 1.61
CA ASP A 464 -20.94 28.19 0.62
C ASP A 464 -21.82 28.31 -0.64
N TYR A 465 -21.43 29.15 -1.60
CA TYR A 465 -22.21 29.36 -2.84
C TYR A 465 -22.45 28.11 -3.70
N GLN A 466 -21.73 27.01 -3.47
CA GLN A 466 -21.99 25.73 -4.15
C GLN A 466 -23.12 24.94 -3.49
N LEU A 467 -23.52 25.31 -2.27
CA LEU A 467 -24.69 24.76 -1.60
C LEU A 467 -25.96 25.47 -2.09
N SER A 468 -26.98 24.69 -2.44
CA SER A 468 -28.26 25.24 -2.92
C SER A 468 -29.06 25.83 -1.75
N GLY A 469 -29.88 26.86 -2.01
CA GLY A 469 -30.72 27.49 -0.98
C GLY A 469 -31.71 26.50 -0.35
N LYS A 470 -32.27 25.59 -1.15
CA LYS A 470 -32.91 24.34 -0.72
C LYS A 470 -32.14 23.21 -1.40
N HIS A 471 -31.40 22.42 -0.63
CA HIS A 471 -30.47 21.44 -1.21
C HIS A 471 -31.01 20.02 -1.07
N CYS A 472 -31.31 19.62 0.16
CA CYS A 472 -31.84 18.29 0.46
C CYS A 472 -32.84 18.37 1.61
N THR A 473 -33.67 17.34 1.75
CA THR A 473 -34.56 17.15 2.90
C THR A 473 -34.05 15.96 3.71
N VAL A 474 -34.08 16.08 5.03
CA VAL A 474 -33.78 14.99 5.96
C VAL A 474 -34.98 14.64 6.81
N GLU A 475 -35.17 13.37 7.13
CA GLU A 475 -36.26 12.88 7.98
C GLU A 475 -35.76 11.76 8.89
N TRP A 476 -36.17 11.78 10.15
CA TRP A 476 -35.97 10.69 11.10
C TRP A 476 -37.26 9.88 11.24
N ASP A 477 -37.21 8.57 10.99
CA ASP A 477 -38.42 7.71 11.08
C ASP A 477 -38.67 7.13 12.48
N GLY A 478 -37.92 7.59 13.49
CA GLY A 478 -37.87 7.00 14.83
C GLY A 478 -36.69 6.05 15.03
N SER A 479 -36.12 5.47 13.97
CA SER A 479 -35.00 4.52 14.03
C SER A 479 -33.82 4.87 13.14
N TYR A 480 -34.07 5.50 12.01
CA TYR A 480 -33.11 5.74 10.94
C TYR A 480 -33.28 7.14 10.39
N LEU A 481 -32.14 7.75 10.03
CA LEU A 481 -32.11 9.01 9.32
C LEU A 481 -32.20 8.71 7.83
N TYR A 482 -33.04 9.44 7.13
CA TYR A 482 -33.16 9.45 5.68
C TYR A 482 -32.84 10.83 5.14
N ILE A 483 -32.32 10.87 3.92
CA ILE A 483 -32.03 12.08 3.16
C ILE A 483 -32.54 11.94 1.73
N GLN A 484 -33.02 13.04 1.16
CA GLN A 484 -33.50 13.13 -0.22
C GLN A 484 -32.95 14.41 -0.83
N ASP A 485 -32.24 14.30 -1.95
CA ASP A 485 -31.81 15.48 -2.72
C ASP A 485 -33.02 16.14 -3.38
N MET A 486 -33.13 17.47 -3.29
CA MET A 486 -34.27 18.24 -3.81
C MET A 486 -34.04 18.75 -5.24
N GLY A 487 -33.23 18.04 -6.04
CA GLY A 487 -32.80 18.52 -7.36
C GLY A 487 -31.79 19.66 -7.21
N SER A 488 -30.86 19.52 -6.28
CA SER A 488 -29.84 20.54 -6.03
C SER A 488 -28.91 20.71 -7.23
N THR A 489 -28.30 21.89 -7.38
CA THR A 489 -27.49 22.21 -8.56
C THR A 489 -26.26 21.31 -8.71
N ASN A 490 -25.65 20.95 -7.59
CA ASN A 490 -24.42 20.15 -7.55
C ASN A 490 -24.66 18.70 -7.06
N GLY A 491 -25.91 18.35 -6.73
CA GLY A 491 -26.27 17.06 -6.16
C GLY A 491 -25.88 16.91 -4.68
N THR A 492 -26.45 15.89 -4.05
CA THR A 492 -26.09 15.44 -2.70
C THR A 492 -25.42 14.08 -2.84
N VAL A 493 -24.22 13.90 -2.28
CA VAL A 493 -23.52 12.61 -2.30
C VAL A 493 -23.51 12.00 -0.90
N LEU A 494 -23.95 10.75 -0.78
CA LEU A 494 -23.91 9.99 0.48
C LEU A 494 -22.86 8.89 0.38
N ASN A 495 -21.82 8.95 1.21
CA ASN A 495 -20.70 8.00 1.24
C ASN A 495 -20.12 7.75 -0.17
N GLY A 496 -19.90 8.83 -0.93
CA GLY A 496 -19.38 8.76 -2.30
C GLY A 496 -20.41 8.35 -3.38
N THR A 497 -21.67 8.05 -3.02
CA THR A 497 -22.75 7.76 -3.98
C THR A 497 -23.64 8.98 -4.18
N ASN A 498 -23.71 9.51 -5.41
CA ASN A 498 -24.62 10.62 -5.71
C ASN A 498 -26.08 10.15 -5.58
N LEU A 499 -26.85 10.89 -4.80
CA LEU A 499 -28.25 10.58 -4.60
C LEU A 499 -29.03 10.95 -5.85
N LYS A 500 -29.98 10.11 -6.23
CA LYS A 500 -30.97 10.49 -7.25
C LYS A 500 -31.88 11.55 -6.65
N PRO A 501 -32.15 12.66 -7.37
CA PRO A 501 -33.14 13.63 -6.95
C PRO A 501 -34.47 12.96 -6.61
N ASP A 502 -35.15 13.50 -5.60
CA ASP A 502 -36.47 13.05 -5.15
C ASP A 502 -36.52 11.59 -4.68
N THR A 503 -35.38 10.95 -4.36
CA THR A 503 -35.32 9.58 -3.81
C THR A 503 -34.77 9.56 -2.38
N TRP A 504 -35.53 9.02 -1.43
CA TRP A 504 -35.10 8.84 -0.05
C TRP A 504 -34.00 7.78 0.07
N SER A 505 -32.91 8.14 0.73
CA SER A 505 -31.74 7.29 0.96
C SER A 505 -31.38 7.28 2.45
N ARG A 506 -31.05 6.12 2.98
CA ARG A 506 -30.80 5.94 4.42
C ARG A 506 -29.37 6.39 4.79
N VAL A 507 -29.27 7.30 5.74
CA VAL A 507 -28.02 7.80 6.32
C VAL A 507 -27.73 7.06 7.62
N LYS A 508 -26.53 6.47 7.72
CA LYS A 508 -26.07 5.79 8.95
C LYS A 508 -25.28 6.76 9.83
N ASN A 509 -25.19 6.45 11.12
CA ASN A 509 -24.26 7.14 12.02
C ASN A 509 -22.82 6.97 11.50
N GLY A 510 -22.06 8.06 11.44
CA GLY A 510 -20.71 8.12 10.88
C GLY A 510 -20.66 8.31 9.36
N ALA A 511 -21.79 8.38 8.66
CA ALA A 511 -21.82 8.59 7.21
C ALA A 511 -21.30 9.99 6.83
N VAL A 512 -20.79 10.12 5.61
CA VAL A 512 -20.31 11.38 5.05
C VAL A 512 -21.27 11.83 3.96
N LEU A 513 -21.73 13.08 4.06
CA LEU A 513 -22.55 13.75 3.07
C LEU A 513 -21.75 14.85 2.38
N HIS A 514 -21.51 14.73 1.08
CA HIS A 514 -20.98 15.83 0.28
C HIS A 514 -22.13 16.69 -0.21
N MET A 515 -22.11 17.97 0.17
CA MET A 515 -23.10 18.96 -0.24
C MET A 515 -22.44 20.32 -0.36
N GLY A 516 -22.61 20.98 -1.49
CA GLY A 516 -21.89 22.23 -1.76
C GLY A 516 -20.39 22.01 -1.90
N SER A 517 -19.59 22.74 -1.12
CA SER A 517 -18.12 22.68 -1.17
C SER A 517 -17.51 21.72 -0.15
N PHE A 518 -18.32 21.08 0.70
CA PHE A 518 -17.84 20.39 1.89
C PHE A 518 -18.38 18.97 2.04
N ASP A 519 -17.55 18.14 2.69
CA ASP A 519 -17.92 16.84 3.22
C ASP A 519 -18.32 16.98 4.68
N TYR A 520 -19.56 16.61 5.00
CA TYR A 520 -20.10 16.63 6.35
C TYR A 520 -20.16 15.22 6.93
N GLN A 521 -19.38 14.96 7.98
CA GLN A 521 -19.49 13.74 8.76
C GLN A 521 -20.70 13.84 9.70
N VAL A 522 -21.59 12.86 9.60
CA VAL A 522 -22.86 12.79 10.31
C VAL A 522 -22.70 11.96 11.59
N ALA A 523 -22.97 12.55 12.75
CA ALA A 523 -23.15 11.85 14.00
C ALA A 523 -24.63 11.89 14.43
N LEU A 524 -25.20 10.72 14.70
CA LEU A 524 -26.59 10.55 15.15
C LEU A 524 -26.59 10.23 16.64
N ASN A 525 -27.28 11.07 17.42
CA ASN A 525 -27.49 10.87 18.84
C ASN A 525 -29.01 10.74 19.09
N PRO A 526 -29.57 9.52 19.03
CA PRO A 526 -30.99 9.30 19.29
C PRO A 526 -31.33 9.60 20.75
N GLU A 527 -32.44 10.31 20.98
CA GLU A 527 -33.01 10.48 22.30
C GLU A 527 -33.63 9.16 22.77
N LYS A 528 -33.44 8.82 24.05
CA LYS A 528 -33.88 7.55 24.64
C LYS A 528 -35.36 7.52 24.98
#